data_AF-A0A2P4ZRP4-F1
#
_entry.id   AF-A0A2P4ZRP4-F1
#
_cell.length_a   1.000
_cell.length_b   1.000
_cell.length_c   1.000
_cell.angle_alpha   90.00
_cell.angle_beta   90.00
_cell.angle_gamma   90.00
#
_symmetry.space_group_name_H-M   'P 1'
#
loop_
_entity.id
_entity.type
_entity.pdbx_description
1 polymer ?
#
loop_
_entity_poly.entity_id
_entity_poly.type
_entity_poly.pdbx_seq_one_letter_code
_entity_poly.pdbx_strand_id
1 'polypeptide(L)'
;MALGYPRTPFGFCVNINLVSTSPENGATEFWLGTHNDPALEALTINGHGDDGPDPAIALEKKAARAKDLGVPIDFADKLVEERRKVRPPIQASLPKGSLIIRDIRIWHAGMPNRTDDARVMLVTVAVASWYRNGQKILLPMRWKNRIHWGKLDPCIEWVENDRNYLQGSHDINLAQLP
;
A
#
# COMPACT_ATOMS: atom_id res chain seq x y z
N MET A 1 -5.30 7.09 -20.95
CA MET A 1 -6.56 7.31 -20.21
C MET A 1 -6.27 7.05 -18.75
N ALA A 2 -6.69 7.96 -17.86
CA ALA A 2 -6.50 7.74 -16.44
C ALA A 2 -7.35 6.54 -15.99
N LEU A 3 -6.79 5.61 -15.23
CA LEU A 3 -7.47 4.44 -14.63
C LEU A 3 -8.57 4.82 -13.60
N GLY A 4 -8.94 6.10 -13.53
CA GLY A 4 -10.10 6.57 -12.78
C GLY A 4 -9.82 6.81 -11.30
N TYR A 5 -8.56 6.92 -10.88
CA TYR A 5 -8.26 7.22 -9.48
C TYR A 5 -8.68 8.66 -9.14
N PRO A 6 -9.44 8.88 -8.05
CA PRO A 6 -9.82 10.21 -7.62
C PRO A 6 -8.61 11.06 -7.28
N ARG A 7 -8.64 12.31 -7.76
CA ARG A 7 -7.66 13.34 -7.38
C ARG A 7 -7.85 13.84 -5.94
N THR A 8 -9.02 13.62 -5.37
CA THR A 8 -9.32 13.90 -3.96
C THR A 8 -8.90 12.71 -3.09
N PRO A 9 -8.38 12.93 -1.87
CA PRO A 9 -8.15 11.85 -0.91
C PRO A 9 -9.42 11.00 -0.73
N PHE A 10 -9.28 9.69 -0.93
CA PHE A 10 -10.39 8.75 -0.86
C PHE A 10 -10.15 7.61 0.12
N GLY A 11 -8.94 7.51 0.65
CA GLY A 11 -8.58 6.50 1.63
C GLY A 11 -7.22 6.80 2.25
N PHE A 12 -7.01 6.24 3.43
CA PHE A 12 -5.76 6.33 4.14
C PHE A 12 -5.35 4.97 4.69
N CYS A 13 -4.05 4.74 4.73
CA CYS A 13 -3.47 3.60 5.42
C CYS A 13 -3.04 4.03 6.83
N VAL A 14 -3.25 3.17 7.80
CA VAL A 14 -2.64 3.25 9.13
C VAL A 14 -1.67 2.09 9.24
N ASN A 15 -0.37 2.40 9.21
CA ASN A 15 0.70 1.46 9.41
C ASN A 15 1.11 1.49 10.90
N ILE A 16 1.12 0.34 11.55
CA ILE A 16 1.42 0.17 12.98
C ILE A 16 2.71 -0.63 13.11
N ASN A 17 3.77 0.02 13.59
CA ASN A 17 5.06 -0.64 13.78
C ASN A 17 5.03 -1.52 15.03
N LEU A 18 5.20 -2.84 14.87
CA LEU A 18 5.25 -3.78 16.01
C LEU A 18 6.66 -3.97 16.59
N VAL A 19 7.65 -3.37 15.94
CA VAL A 19 9.04 -3.24 16.37
C VAL A 19 9.52 -1.81 16.10
N SER A 20 10.61 -1.36 16.73
CA SER A 20 11.24 -0.10 16.34
C SER A 20 11.77 -0.22 14.91
N THR A 21 11.62 0.82 14.09
CA THR A 21 12.06 0.84 12.69
C THR A 21 13.16 1.85 12.49
N SER A 22 14.08 1.54 11.58
CA SER A 22 15.15 2.42 11.10
C SER A 22 15.49 2.06 9.65
N PRO A 23 16.26 2.90 8.92
CA PRO A 23 16.80 2.53 7.62
C PRO A 23 17.50 1.16 7.57
N GLU A 24 18.13 0.74 8.67
CA GLU A 24 18.89 -0.51 8.77
C GLU A 24 17.97 -1.74 8.74
N ASN A 25 16.86 -1.71 9.49
CA ASN A 25 15.90 -2.81 9.50
C ASN A 25 14.76 -2.66 8.48
N GLY A 26 14.99 -1.84 7.46
CA GLY A 26 14.10 -1.69 6.32
C GLY A 26 12.87 -0.85 6.60
N ALA A 27 12.96 0.25 7.37
CA ALA A 27 11.86 1.20 7.52
C ALA A 27 11.24 1.59 6.15
N THR A 28 9.94 1.84 6.11
CA THR A 28 9.28 2.25 4.86
C THR A 28 9.84 3.60 4.38
N GLU A 29 10.18 3.67 3.10
CA GLU A 29 10.53 4.92 2.43
C GLU A 29 9.25 5.64 2.00
N PHE A 30 9.18 6.97 2.20
CA PHE A 30 8.05 7.81 1.81
C PHE A 30 8.48 9.02 0.99
N TRP A 31 7.75 9.30 -0.08
CA TRP A 31 7.97 10.47 -0.92
C TRP A 31 6.94 11.55 -0.59
N LEU A 32 7.32 12.47 0.28
CA LEU A 32 6.39 13.44 0.83
C LEU A 32 5.80 14.35 -0.24
N GLY A 33 4.48 14.54 -0.20
CA GLY A 33 3.73 15.41 -1.11
C GLY A 33 3.32 14.79 -2.44
N THR A 34 3.74 13.56 -2.76
CA THR A 34 3.40 12.92 -4.04
C THR A 34 1.95 12.44 -4.14
N HIS A 35 1.22 12.36 -3.03
CA HIS A 35 -0.23 12.12 -3.02
C HIS A 35 -1.04 13.26 -3.66
N ASN A 36 -0.42 14.42 -3.93
CA ASN A 36 -1.02 15.53 -4.67
C ASN A 36 -0.74 15.44 -6.18
N ASP A 37 0.06 14.47 -6.62
CA ASP A 37 0.48 14.34 -8.01
C ASP A 37 -0.54 13.48 -8.81
N PRO A 38 -1.14 14.02 -9.88
CA PRO A 38 -2.07 13.26 -10.72
C PRO A 38 -1.39 12.14 -11.52
N ALA A 39 -0.05 12.08 -11.59
CA ALA A 39 0.70 11.02 -12.28
C ALA A 39 0.83 9.72 -11.47
N LEU A 40 0.16 9.62 -10.31
CA LEU A 40 0.18 8.45 -9.42
C LEU A 40 0.03 7.11 -10.16
N GLU A 41 -0.85 7.06 -11.15
CA GLU A 41 -1.17 5.85 -11.90
C GLU A 41 0.06 5.27 -12.60
N ALA A 42 1.00 6.13 -13.00
CA ALA A 42 2.21 5.72 -13.70
C ALA A 42 3.24 5.05 -12.79
N LEU A 43 3.13 5.13 -11.46
CA LEU A 43 4.06 4.44 -10.57
C LEU A 43 3.62 3.05 -10.16
N THR A 44 2.38 2.69 -10.46
CA THR A 44 1.95 1.29 -10.44
C THR A 44 2.75 0.43 -11.44
N ILE A 45 3.52 1.06 -12.35
CA ILE A 45 4.50 0.41 -13.24
C ILE A 45 5.62 -0.29 -12.46
N ASN A 46 6.04 0.26 -11.32
CA ASN A 46 7.11 -0.31 -10.51
C ASN A 46 6.58 -1.35 -9.48
N GLY A 47 5.31 -1.75 -9.60
CA GLY A 47 4.69 -2.79 -8.79
C GLY A 47 4.28 -2.35 -7.38
N HIS A 48 3.52 -3.22 -6.69
CA HIS A 48 3.15 -3.09 -5.28
C HIS A 48 3.99 -4.00 -4.35
N GLY A 49 5.13 -4.50 -4.82
CA GLY A 49 5.97 -5.45 -4.07
C GLY A 49 5.57 -6.91 -4.24
N ASP A 50 4.55 -7.22 -5.06
CA ASP A 50 4.17 -8.59 -5.44
C ASP A 50 5.10 -9.17 -6.53
N ASP A 51 6.18 -8.48 -6.87
CA ASP A 51 7.11 -8.84 -7.93
C ASP A 51 8.00 -10.03 -7.56
N GLY A 52 8.00 -10.41 -6.28
CA GLY A 52 8.92 -11.41 -5.75
C GLY A 52 10.37 -10.91 -5.78
N PRO A 53 11.32 -11.69 -5.25
CA PRO A 53 12.72 -11.28 -5.19
C PRO A 53 13.45 -11.39 -6.55
N ASP A 54 12.83 -11.98 -7.57
CA ASP A 54 13.48 -12.27 -8.85
C ASP A 54 13.50 -11.02 -9.76
N PRO A 55 14.68 -10.46 -10.07
CA PRO A 55 14.80 -9.28 -10.93
C PRO A 55 14.27 -9.48 -12.36
N ALA A 56 14.30 -10.71 -12.88
CA ALA A 56 13.79 -11.00 -14.22
C ALA A 56 12.26 -10.90 -14.26
N ILE A 57 11.60 -11.44 -13.24
CA ILE A 57 10.14 -11.36 -13.08
C ILE A 57 9.71 -9.91 -12.90
N ALA A 58 10.43 -9.14 -12.08
CA ALA A 58 10.16 -7.72 -11.88
C ALA A 58 10.28 -6.92 -13.20
N LEU A 59 11.31 -7.20 -14.01
CA LEU A 59 11.50 -6.53 -15.30
C LEU A 59 10.40 -6.89 -16.31
N GLU A 60 10.00 -8.16 -16.37
CA GLU A 60 8.92 -8.62 -17.25
C GLU A 60 7.58 -7.94 -16.89
N LYS A 61 7.23 -7.92 -15.60
CA LYS A 61 6.01 -7.25 -15.11
C LYS A 61 6.03 -5.76 -15.40
N LYS A 62 7.16 -5.09 -15.16
CA LYS A 62 7.36 -3.68 -15.50
C LYS A 62 7.17 -3.42 -16.99
N ALA A 63 7.73 -4.27 -17.85
CA ALA A 63 7.58 -4.17 -19.30
C ALA A 63 6.13 -4.35 -19.76
N ALA A 64 5.44 -5.35 -19.22
CA ALA A 64 4.02 -5.59 -19.51
C ALA A 64 3.17 -4.38 -19.10
N ARG A 65 3.39 -3.85 -17.89
CA ARG A 65 2.63 -2.71 -17.37
C ARG A 65 2.89 -1.42 -18.15
N ALA A 66 4.15 -1.17 -18.55
CA ALA A 66 4.50 -0.04 -19.40
C ALA A 66 3.82 -0.13 -20.78
N LYS A 67 3.78 -1.33 -21.38
CA LYS A 67 3.07 -1.62 -22.63
C LYS A 67 1.57 -1.34 -22.50
N ASP A 68 0.92 -1.83 -21.44
CA ASP A 68 -0.52 -1.62 -21.20
C ASP A 68 -0.88 -0.13 -21.06
N LEU A 69 0.03 0.66 -20.49
CA LEU A 69 -0.13 2.09 -20.32
C LEU A 69 0.29 2.90 -21.56
N GLY A 70 0.93 2.26 -22.55
CA GLY A 70 1.45 2.94 -23.74
C GLY A 70 2.60 3.92 -23.45
N VAL A 71 3.41 3.63 -22.42
CA VAL A 71 4.54 4.48 -22.01
C VAL A 71 5.87 3.72 -22.12
N PRO A 72 7.02 4.42 -22.21
CA PRO A 72 8.33 3.79 -22.14
C PRO A 72 8.55 3.00 -20.85
N ILE A 73 9.30 1.90 -20.91
CA ILE A 73 9.60 1.06 -19.73
C ILE A 73 10.30 1.84 -18.61
N ASP A 74 11.10 2.86 -18.96
CA ASP A 74 11.84 3.71 -18.02
C ASP A 74 11.06 4.96 -17.54
N PHE A 75 9.78 5.09 -17.93
CA PHE A 75 8.96 6.27 -17.61
C PHE A 75 8.86 6.52 -16.10
N ALA A 76 8.57 5.46 -15.33
CA ALA A 76 8.46 5.55 -13.89
C ALA A 76 9.79 5.95 -13.23
N ASP A 77 10.92 5.44 -13.72
CA ASP A 77 12.25 5.77 -13.19
C ASP A 77 12.58 7.24 -13.42
N LYS A 78 12.29 7.76 -14.63
CA LYS A 78 12.44 9.18 -14.94
C LYS A 78 11.57 10.06 -14.03
N LEU A 79 10.32 9.65 -13.79
CA LEU A 79 9.41 10.39 -12.91
C LEU A 79 9.94 10.44 -11.46
N VAL A 80 10.47 9.32 -10.95
CA VAL A 80 11.11 9.25 -9.63
C VAL A 80 12.30 10.19 -9.55
N GLU A 81 13.16 10.21 -10.57
CA GLU A 81 14.35 11.07 -10.57
C GLU A 81 14.02 12.56 -10.72
N GLU A 82 13.02 12.93 -11.52
CA GLU A 82 12.51 14.32 -11.53
C GLU A 82 11.91 14.71 -10.18
N ARG A 83 11.16 13.81 -9.54
CA ARG A 83 10.62 14.08 -8.21
C ARG A 83 11.73 14.27 -7.18
N ARG A 84 12.80 13.49 -7.26
CA ARG A 84 13.95 13.54 -6.33
C ARG A 84 14.60 14.92 -6.30
N LYS A 85 14.67 15.60 -7.45
CA LYS A 85 15.19 16.98 -7.57
C LYS A 85 14.33 18.01 -6.83
N VAL A 86 13.01 17.79 -6.75
CA VAL A 86 12.07 18.69 -6.05
C VAL A 86 12.05 18.37 -4.56
N ARG A 87 11.87 17.10 -4.21
CA ARG A 87 11.86 16.63 -2.83
C ARG A 87 12.24 15.15 -2.78
N PRO A 88 13.42 14.81 -2.24
CA PRO A 88 13.85 13.42 -2.10
C PRO A 88 12.98 12.66 -1.08
N PRO A 89 13.02 11.32 -1.11
CA PRO A 89 12.31 10.51 -0.14
C PRO A 89 12.89 10.65 1.27
N ILE A 90 12.09 10.22 2.25
CA ILE A 90 12.52 10.06 3.63
C ILE A 90 12.31 8.62 4.10
N GLN A 91 13.12 8.18 5.06
CA GLN A 91 12.99 6.89 5.69
C GLN A 91 13.10 7.08 7.22
N ALA A 92 11.95 7.24 7.87
CA ALA A 92 11.90 7.66 9.27
C ALA A 92 12.30 6.53 10.23
N SER A 93 13.08 6.87 11.26
CA SER A 93 13.29 5.98 12.40
C SER A 93 12.19 6.22 13.44
N LEU A 94 11.48 5.17 13.84
CA LEU A 94 10.29 5.27 14.68
C LEU A 94 10.32 4.19 15.78
N PRO A 95 9.97 4.51 17.04
CA PRO A 95 9.88 3.50 18.08
C PRO A 95 8.72 2.52 17.85
N LYS A 96 8.82 1.31 18.42
CA LYS A 96 7.73 0.34 18.50
C LYS A 96 6.44 1.00 19.01
N GLY A 97 5.31 0.67 18.39
CA GLY A 97 4.00 1.24 18.72
C GLY A 97 3.69 2.54 17.98
N SER A 98 4.63 3.09 17.21
CA SER A 98 4.37 4.25 16.37
C SER A 98 3.35 3.94 15.27
N LEU A 99 2.53 4.93 14.97
CA LEU A 99 1.55 4.92 13.88
C LEU A 99 2.02 5.84 12.76
N ILE A 100 1.95 5.36 11.52
CA ILE A 100 2.06 6.21 10.32
C ILE A 100 0.66 6.24 9.68
N ILE A 101 0.06 7.43 9.65
CA ILE A 101 -1.20 7.68 8.94
C ILE A 101 -0.83 8.36 7.63
N ARG A 102 -1.23 7.77 6.51
CA ARG A 102 -0.85 8.27 5.18
C ARG A 102 -2.00 8.18 4.19
N ASP A 103 -2.07 9.14 3.28
CA ASP A 103 -2.88 9.00 2.08
C ASP A 103 -2.43 7.73 1.33
N ILE A 104 -3.39 6.91 0.90
CA ILE A 104 -3.08 5.65 0.21
C ILE A 104 -2.27 5.87 -1.07
N ARG A 105 -2.36 7.08 -1.64
CA ARG A 105 -1.69 7.53 -2.86
C ARG A 105 -0.28 8.05 -2.63
N ILE A 106 0.23 8.13 -1.40
CA ILE A 106 1.63 8.55 -1.24
C ILE A 106 2.56 7.50 -1.86
N TRP A 107 3.58 7.94 -2.61
CA TRP A 107 4.59 6.99 -3.11
C TRP A 107 5.43 6.51 -1.93
N HIS A 108 5.65 5.20 -1.88
CA HIS A 108 6.37 4.56 -0.81
C HIS A 108 7.01 3.26 -1.29
N ALA A 109 8.04 2.82 -0.59
CA ALA A 109 8.72 1.56 -0.88
C ALA A 109 9.05 0.80 0.41
N GLY A 110 8.90 -0.52 0.37
CA GLY A 110 9.51 -1.40 1.35
C GLY A 110 11.02 -1.45 1.07
N MET A 111 11.83 -1.12 2.07
CA MET A 111 13.29 -1.09 1.92
C MET A 111 13.92 -2.36 2.49
N PRO A 112 15.10 -2.78 1.99
CA PRO A 112 15.78 -3.98 2.46
C PRO A 112 16.00 -3.95 3.98
N ASN A 113 15.62 -5.04 4.64
CA ASN A 113 16.00 -5.30 6.03
C ASN A 113 17.38 -5.96 6.03
N ARG A 114 18.37 -5.30 6.64
CA ARG A 114 19.77 -5.77 6.73
C ARG A 114 20.10 -6.38 8.10
N THR A 115 19.08 -6.59 8.93
CA THR A 115 19.20 -7.24 10.25
C THR A 115 18.73 -8.68 10.16
N ASP A 116 19.11 -9.49 11.17
CA ASP A 116 18.68 -10.88 11.26
C ASP A 116 17.24 -11.04 11.81
N ASP A 117 16.68 -9.96 12.34
CA ASP A 117 15.35 -9.95 12.96
C ASP A 117 14.25 -9.53 11.97
N ALA A 118 13.12 -10.23 12.00
CA ALA A 118 11.96 -9.90 11.17
C ALA A 118 11.35 -8.54 11.59
N ARG A 119 11.19 -7.63 10.62
CA ARG A 119 10.49 -6.35 10.82
C ARG A 119 8.99 -6.50 10.52
N VAL A 120 8.18 -6.56 11.57
CA VAL A 120 6.73 -6.78 11.46
C VAL A 120 5.94 -5.47 11.62
N MET A 121 4.92 -5.29 10.80
CA MET A 121 4.02 -4.14 10.80
C MET A 121 2.58 -4.63 10.55
N LEU A 122 1.59 -4.00 11.19
CA LEU A 122 0.19 -4.15 10.82
C LEU A 122 -0.23 -2.99 9.92
N VAL A 123 -1.08 -3.26 8.94
CA VAL A 123 -1.62 -2.23 8.05
C VAL A 123 -3.13 -2.35 8.01
N THR A 124 -3.82 -1.25 8.25
CA THR A 124 -5.26 -1.14 8.00
C THR A 124 -5.51 -0.05 6.97
N VAL A 125 -6.46 -0.26 6.08
CA VAL A 125 -6.88 0.74 5.10
C VAL A 125 -8.31 1.14 5.40
N ALA A 126 -8.55 2.44 5.55
CA ALA A 126 -9.88 3.01 5.58
C ALA A 126 -10.13 3.75 4.27
N VAL A 127 -11.27 3.50 3.65
CA VAL A 127 -11.71 4.17 2.43
C VAL A 127 -12.99 4.95 2.70
N ALA A 128 -13.20 6.03 1.95
CA ALA A 128 -14.42 6.79 2.04
C ALA A 128 -15.61 5.94 1.59
N SER A 129 -16.78 6.09 2.23
CA SER A 129 -17.96 5.28 1.93
C SER A 129 -18.46 5.41 0.48
N TRP A 130 -18.20 6.54 -0.17
CA TRP A 130 -18.50 6.77 -1.58
C TRP A 130 -17.48 6.14 -2.54
N TYR A 131 -16.29 5.77 -2.04
CA TYR A 131 -15.26 5.07 -2.80
C TYR A 131 -15.64 3.58 -2.84
N ARG A 132 -16.39 3.19 -3.89
CA ARG A 132 -17.08 1.91 -4.11
C ARG A 132 -16.20 0.65 -4.01
N ASN A 133 -15.55 0.42 -2.88
CA ASN A 133 -14.77 -0.76 -2.59
C ASN A 133 -15.67 -1.80 -1.90
N GLY A 134 -15.84 -2.96 -2.53
CA GLY A 134 -16.63 -4.07 -2.01
C GLY A 134 -15.85 -5.02 -1.09
N GLN A 135 -14.56 -4.77 -0.84
CA GLN A 135 -13.73 -5.62 -0.01
C GLN A 135 -14.28 -5.72 1.42
N LYS A 136 -14.27 -6.95 1.94
CA LYS A 136 -14.71 -7.25 3.30
C LYS A 136 -13.63 -7.98 4.08
N ILE A 137 -13.52 -7.67 5.36
CA ILE A 137 -12.69 -8.41 6.30
C ILE A 137 -13.50 -9.61 6.79
N LEU A 138 -12.91 -10.80 6.68
CA LEU A 138 -13.53 -12.02 7.20
C LEU A 138 -13.30 -12.10 8.71
N LEU A 139 -14.37 -12.06 9.49
CA LEU A 139 -14.29 -12.27 10.95
C LEU A 139 -15.20 -13.41 11.42
N PRO A 140 -14.68 -14.29 12.30
CA PRO A 140 -15.47 -15.34 12.91
C PRO A 140 -16.68 -14.82 13.70
N MET A 141 -17.81 -15.52 13.62
CA MET A 141 -19.07 -15.19 14.31
C MET A 141 -18.91 -15.03 15.82
N ARG A 142 -17.94 -15.69 16.45
CA ARG A 142 -17.62 -15.52 17.89
C ARG A 142 -17.26 -14.08 18.27
N TRP A 143 -16.81 -13.25 17.32
CA TRP A 143 -16.48 -11.83 17.53
C TRP A 143 -17.65 -10.89 17.30
N LYS A 144 -18.78 -11.40 16.77
CA LYS A 144 -19.95 -10.57 16.48
C LYS A 144 -20.45 -9.92 17.77
N ASN A 145 -20.67 -8.61 17.71
CA ASN A 145 -21.08 -7.76 18.83
C ASN A 145 -20.08 -7.65 20.00
N ARG A 146 -18.83 -8.13 19.84
CA ARG A 146 -17.78 -7.99 20.88
C ARG A 146 -16.86 -6.80 20.69
N ILE A 147 -16.89 -6.16 19.51
CA ILE A 147 -15.99 -5.06 19.15
C ILE A 147 -16.84 -3.81 18.91
N HIS A 148 -16.47 -2.70 19.55
CA HIS A 148 -17.09 -1.40 19.31
C HIS A 148 -16.26 -0.61 18.30
N TRP A 149 -16.81 -0.44 17.09
CA TRP A 149 -16.13 0.21 15.97
C TRP A 149 -16.32 1.74 15.93
N GLY A 150 -17.07 2.30 16.89
CA GLY A 150 -17.41 3.72 16.89
C GLY A 150 -18.20 4.11 15.64
N LYS A 151 -17.66 5.07 14.87
CA LYS A 151 -18.27 5.55 13.62
C LYS A 151 -17.75 4.85 12.36
N LEU A 152 -16.83 3.89 12.52
CA LEU A 152 -16.27 3.15 11.39
C LEU A 152 -17.24 2.03 10.98
N ASP A 153 -17.46 1.90 9.68
CA ASP A 153 -17.95 0.65 9.10
C ASP A 153 -16.73 -0.27 8.89
N PRO A 154 -16.61 -1.39 9.61
CA PRO A 154 -15.48 -2.29 9.48
C PRO A 154 -15.55 -3.19 8.24
N CYS A 155 -16.64 -3.10 7.45
CA CYS A 155 -16.86 -3.88 6.24
C CYS A 155 -16.63 -5.39 6.48
N ILE A 156 -17.36 -5.97 7.44
CA ILE A 156 -17.13 -7.37 7.85
C ILE A 156 -18.03 -8.34 7.07
N GLU A 157 -17.43 -9.41 6.58
CA GLU A 157 -18.16 -10.65 6.24
C GLU A 157 -17.95 -11.66 7.37
N TRP A 158 -19.08 -12.06 7.99
CA TRP A 158 -19.05 -12.96 9.13
C TRP A 158 -18.97 -14.42 8.68
N VAL A 159 -18.05 -15.18 9.25
CA VAL A 159 -17.83 -16.60 8.92
C VAL A 159 -18.00 -17.48 10.16
N GLU A 160 -18.40 -18.74 9.98
CA GLU A 160 -18.65 -19.65 11.11
C GLU A 160 -17.37 -19.95 11.91
N ASN A 161 -16.28 -20.29 11.20
CA ASN A 161 -15.04 -20.77 11.79
C ASN A 161 -13.87 -19.80 11.56
N ASP A 162 -12.83 -19.94 12.36
CA ASP A 162 -11.56 -19.26 12.13
C ASP A 162 -11.01 -19.63 10.75
N ARG A 163 -10.53 -18.62 10.02
CA ARG A 163 -9.81 -18.83 8.76
C ARG A 163 -8.31 -18.84 9.04
N ASN A 164 -7.57 -19.65 8.28
CA ASN A 164 -6.13 -19.53 8.24
C ASN A 164 -5.76 -18.19 7.56
N TYR A 165 -5.42 -17.18 8.36
CA TYR A 165 -5.08 -15.84 7.85
C TYR A 165 -3.82 -15.83 6.97
N LEU A 166 -3.02 -16.90 6.99
CA LEU A 166 -1.86 -17.07 6.10
C LEU A 166 -2.27 -17.54 4.69
N GLN A 167 -3.50 -18.00 4.49
CA GLN A 167 -4.02 -18.48 3.19
C GLN A 167 -4.88 -17.43 2.46
N GLY A 168 -4.96 -16.20 2.95
CA GLY A 168 -5.68 -15.11 2.29
C GLY A 168 -4.87 -14.44 1.18
N SER A 169 -5.55 -13.84 0.19
CA SER A 169 -4.92 -12.95 -0.77
C SER A 169 -4.90 -11.50 -0.25
N HIS A 170 -3.79 -10.79 -0.50
CA HIS A 170 -3.65 -9.36 -0.18
C HIS A 170 -4.17 -8.49 -1.35
N ASP A 171 -5.28 -8.89 -1.97
CA ASP A 171 -5.77 -8.23 -3.18
C ASP A 171 -6.48 -6.93 -2.84
N ILE A 172 -5.75 -5.85 -2.56
CA ILE A 172 -6.36 -4.51 -2.46
C ILE A 172 -6.72 -4.05 -3.86
N ASN A 173 -7.97 -4.31 -4.27
CA ASN A 173 -8.50 -3.75 -5.51
C ASN A 173 -8.92 -2.29 -5.28
N LEU A 174 -8.06 -1.37 -5.70
CA LEU A 174 -8.34 0.07 -5.67
C LEU A 174 -9.00 0.57 -6.96
N ALA A 175 -9.26 -0.28 -7.95
CA ALA A 175 -9.86 0.14 -9.20
C ALA A 175 -11.31 0.59 -9.00
N GLN A 176 -11.68 1.71 -9.62
CA GLN A 176 -13.05 2.22 -9.64
C GLN A 176 -13.74 1.84 -10.95
N LEU A 177 -14.02 0.56 -11.19
CA LEU A 177 -14.94 0.16 -12.27
C LEU A 177 -15.85 -0.98 -11.76
N PRO A 178 -17.04 -1.20 -12.36
CA PRO A 178 -17.94 -2.29 -11.97
C PRO A 178 -17.27 -3.65 -11.94
#